data_AF-A0A6H1ZDG4-F1
#
_entry.id   AF-A0A6H1ZDG4-F1
#
_cell.length_a   1.000
_cell.length_b   1.000
_cell.length_c   1.000
_cell.angle_alpha   90.00
_cell.angle_beta   90.00
_cell.angle_gamma   90.00
#
_symmetry.space_group_name_H-M   'P 1'
#
loop_
_entity.id
_entity.type
_entity.pdbx_description
1 polymer ?
#
loop_
_entity_poly.entity_id
_entity_poly.type
_entity_poly.pdbx_seq_one_letter_code
_entity_poly.pdbx_strand_id
1 'polypeptide(L)'
;MDTKIVKYHNKLLTTEIKSIIKTLIVERDGKLCHRCHKENAKEIHHLKYTEYPVLNDLVMLCHNCHIDITVENRGHKRRKGLNSAEIRRLQRLGF
;
A
#
# COMPACT_ATOMS: atom_id res chain seq x y z
N MET A 1 -15.29 13.01 -11.02
CA MET A 1 -14.93 11.70 -10.42
C MET A 1 -16.23 11.01 -10.02
N ASP A 2 -16.61 9.95 -10.76
CA ASP A 2 -17.89 9.27 -10.63
C ASP A 2 -17.99 8.44 -9.34
N THR A 3 -18.96 8.79 -8.51
CA THR A 3 -19.28 8.17 -7.21
C THR A 3 -19.72 6.70 -7.32
N LYS A 4 -19.90 6.18 -8.54
CA LYS A 4 -20.20 4.75 -8.80
C LYS A 4 -18.98 3.84 -8.63
N ILE A 5 -17.76 4.35 -8.85
CA ILE A 5 -16.51 3.57 -8.77
C ILE A 5 -16.16 3.24 -7.31
N VAL A 6 -16.41 4.19 -6.40
CA VAL A 6 -16.24 4.00 -4.94
C VAL A 6 -17.17 2.91 -4.40
N LYS A 7 -18.33 2.68 -5.02
CA LYS A 7 -19.27 1.62 -4.61
C LYS A 7 -18.78 0.22 -5.00
N TYR A 8 -17.93 0.10 -6.03
CA TYR A 8 -17.33 -1.17 -6.48
C TYR A 8 -16.10 -1.58 -5.67
N HIS A 9 -15.43 -0.63 -5.01
CA HIS A 9 -14.34 -0.88 -4.05
C HIS A 9 -14.72 -1.85 -2.92
N ASN A 10 -16.02 -1.99 -2.60
CA ASN A 10 -16.53 -2.94 -1.62
C ASN A 10 -17.00 -4.28 -2.22
N LYS A 11 -17.06 -4.44 -3.55
CA LYS A 11 -17.67 -5.61 -4.20
C LYS A 11 -16.67 -6.71 -4.60
N LEU A 12 -15.39 -6.36 -4.80
CA LEU A 12 -14.30 -7.35 -4.91
C LEU A 12 -13.87 -7.93 -3.55
N LEU A 13 -14.41 -7.38 -2.46
CA LEU A 13 -14.29 -7.86 -1.09
C LEU A 13 -15.58 -8.58 -0.65
N THR A 14 -16.14 -9.44 -1.49
CA THR A 14 -16.88 -10.57 -0.90
C THR A 14 -15.87 -11.31 -0.01
N THR A 15 -16.30 -11.71 1.19
CA THR A 15 -15.45 -12.37 2.19
C THR A 15 -14.65 -13.53 1.61
N GLU A 16 -15.20 -14.23 0.62
CA GLU A 16 -14.57 -15.34 -0.10
C GLU A 16 -13.36 -14.93 -0.95
N ILE A 17 -13.49 -13.95 -1.85
CA ILE A 17 -12.37 -13.53 -2.72
C ILE A 17 -11.21 -13.00 -1.86
N LYS A 18 -11.54 -12.25 -0.78
CA LYS A 18 -10.55 -11.79 0.18
C LYS A 18 -9.81 -12.95 0.85
N SER A 19 -10.52 -14.01 1.20
CA SER A 19 -9.92 -15.20 1.82
C SER A 19 -9.01 -15.94 0.84
N ILE A 20 -9.45 -16.12 -0.42
CA ILE A 20 -8.66 -16.78 -1.47
C ILE A 20 -7.36 -16.02 -1.71
N ILE A 21 -7.42 -14.69 -1.89
CA ILE A 21 -6.23 -13.86 -2.11
C ILE A 21 -5.28 -13.96 -0.92
N LYS A 22 -5.79 -13.91 0.32
CA LYS A 22 -4.97 -14.09 1.52
C LYS A 22 -4.25 -15.43 1.53
N THR A 23 -4.96 -16.52 1.22
CA THR A 23 -4.38 -17.87 1.17
C THR A 23 -3.27 -17.93 0.11
N LEU A 24 -3.53 -17.44 -1.11
CA LEU A 24 -2.54 -17.42 -2.19
C LEU A 24 -1.27 -16.65 -1.81
N ILE A 25 -1.41 -15.52 -1.11
CA ILE A 25 -0.26 -14.73 -0.64
C ILE A 25 0.53 -15.49 0.42
N VAL A 26 -0.16 -16.12 1.38
CA VAL A 26 0.49 -16.90 2.45
C VAL A 26 1.20 -18.12 1.89
N GLU A 27 0.60 -18.83 0.94
CA GLU A 27 1.20 -19.96 0.23
C GLU A 27 2.42 -19.53 -0.60
N ARG A 28 2.31 -18.42 -1.35
CA ARG A 28 3.40 -17.87 -2.15
C ARG A 28 4.59 -17.44 -1.29
N ASP A 29 4.33 -16.70 -0.21
CA ASP A 29 5.39 -16.09 0.60
C ASP A 29 5.89 -17.01 1.72
N GLY A 30 5.22 -18.15 1.98
CA GLY A 30 5.62 -19.10 3.02
C GLY A 30 5.68 -18.48 4.43
N LYS A 31 4.87 -17.44 4.70
CA LYS A 31 4.93 -16.61 5.93
C LYS A 31 6.29 -15.93 6.17
N LEU A 32 7.13 -15.80 5.14
CA LEU A 32 8.34 -15.00 5.19
C LEU A 32 7.98 -13.52 5.08
N CYS A 33 8.62 -12.70 5.91
CA CYS A 33 8.51 -11.26 5.79
C CYS A 33 9.28 -10.81 4.54
N HIS A 34 8.61 -10.14 3.61
CA HIS A 34 9.23 -9.62 2.39
C HIS A 34 10.38 -8.62 2.65
N ARG A 35 10.39 -7.97 3.83
CA ARG A 35 11.43 -6.99 4.20
C ARG A 35 12.62 -7.62 4.94
N CYS A 36 12.35 -8.45 5.95
CA CYS A 36 13.41 -8.99 6.82
C CYS A 36 13.68 -10.48 6.63
N HIS A 37 12.94 -11.15 5.76
CA HIS A 37 13.07 -12.56 5.41
C HIS A 37 12.95 -13.54 6.60
N LYS A 38 12.34 -13.11 7.70
CA LYS A 38 12.05 -13.98 8.85
C LYS A 38 10.67 -14.64 8.70
N GLU A 39 10.55 -15.89 9.16
CA GLU A 39 9.30 -16.67 9.18
C GLU A 39 8.36 -16.22 10.30
N ASN A 40 7.88 -14.98 10.24
CA ASN A 40 6.95 -14.44 11.22
C ASN A 40 5.99 -13.41 10.61
N ALA A 41 5.82 -13.44 9.29
CA ALA A 41 4.91 -12.54 8.64
C ALA A 41 3.46 -12.95 8.91
N LYS A 42 2.66 -11.97 9.34
CA LYS A 42 1.26 -12.15 9.74
C LYS A 42 0.33 -11.12 9.10
N GLU A 43 0.91 -10.11 8.46
CA GLU A 43 0.19 -8.95 7.93
C GLU A 43 0.45 -8.84 6.43
N ILE A 44 -0.58 -8.50 5.68
CA ILE A 44 -0.49 -8.28 4.22
C ILE A 44 -0.43 -6.78 3.99
N HIS A 45 0.59 -6.34 3.27
CA HIS A 45 0.82 -4.94 2.93
C HIS A 45 0.68 -4.71 1.42
N HIS A 46 0.19 -3.53 1.04
CA HIS A 46 0.18 -3.08 -0.35
C HIS A 46 1.47 -2.31 -0.64
N LEU A 47 2.33 -2.82 -1.52
CA LEU A 47 3.52 -2.11 -2.01
C LEU A 47 3.14 -0.90 -2.85
N LYS A 48 2.09 -1.04 -3.66
CA LYS A 48 1.51 0.03 -4.45
C LYS A 48 0.02 0.13 -4.14
N TYR A 49 -0.42 1.36 -3.84
CA TYR A 49 -1.83 1.67 -3.70
C TYR A 49 -2.38 2.03 -5.08
N THR A 50 -2.61 1.00 -5.91
CA THR A 50 -3.31 1.10 -7.19
C THR A 50 -4.81 0.91 -7.00
N GLU A 51 -5.60 1.30 -8.00
CA GLU A 51 -7.06 1.09 -7.99
C GLU A 51 -7.43 -0.41 -7.95
N TYR A 52 -6.58 -1.26 -8.52
CA TYR A 52 -6.73 -2.71 -8.54
C TYR A 52 -5.54 -3.36 -7.83
N PRO A 53 -5.72 -3.98 -6.65
CA PRO A 53 -4.66 -4.71 -6.00
C PRO A 53 -4.31 -5.94 -6.83
N VAL A 54 -3.15 -5.91 -7.46
CA VAL A 54 -2.57 -7.07 -8.14
C VAL A 54 -1.92 -7.96 -7.07
N LEU A 55 -2.03 -9.28 -7.20
CA LEU A 55 -1.43 -10.22 -6.24
C LEU A 55 0.06 -9.91 -5.97
N ASN A 56 0.79 -9.47 -6.98
CA ASN A 56 2.21 -9.10 -6.89
C ASN A 56 2.48 -7.80 -6.13
N ASP A 57 1.48 -6.92 -6.00
CA ASP A 57 1.59 -5.70 -5.20
C ASP A 57 1.24 -5.95 -3.72
N LEU A 58 0.79 -7.16 -3.37
CA LEU A 58 0.51 -7.58 -2.00
C LEU A 58 1.64 -8.45 -1.48
N VAL A 59 2.18 -8.12 -0.30
CA VAL A 59 3.28 -8.87 0.31
C VAL A 59 3.04 -9.16 1.78
N MET A 60 3.59 -10.27 2.26
CA MET A 60 3.61 -10.61 3.67
C MET A 60 4.69 -9.81 4.42
N LEU A 61 4.33 -9.22 5.55
CA LEU A 61 5.24 -8.55 6.48
C LEU A 61 5.03 -9.03 7.91
N CYS A 62 6.11 -8.98 8.68
CA CYS A 62 6.01 -9.04 10.13
C CYS A 62 5.51 -7.70 10.68
N HIS A 63 4.92 -7.73 11.87
CA HIS A 63 4.29 -6.56 12.49
C HIS A 63 5.21 -5.33 12.53
N ASN A 64 6.47 -5.51 12.94
CA ASN A 64 7.43 -4.42 13.02
C ASN A 64 7.71 -3.81 11.64
N CYS A 65 7.99 -4.64 10.63
CA CYS A 65 8.23 -4.16 9.26
C CYS A 65 6.98 -3.49 8.66
N HIS A 66 5.78 -3.96 9.01
CA HIS A 66 4.54 -3.37 8.55
C HIS A 66 4.31 -1.97 9.14
N ILE A 67 4.59 -1.77 10.44
CA ILE A 67 4.59 -0.45 11.08
C ILE A 67 5.60 0.47 10.41
N ASP A 68 6.84 0.02 10.24
CA ASP A 68 7.92 0.83 9.66
C ASP A 68 7.55 1.33 8.26
N ILE A 69 7.10 0.44 7.37
CA ILE A 69 6.69 0.82 6.01
C ILE A 69 5.46 1.74 6.03
N THR A 70 4.52 1.53 6.94
CA THR A 70 3.36 2.41 7.09
C THR A 70 3.78 3.84 7.48
N VAL A 71 4.75 3.96 8.38
CA VAL A 71 5.31 5.25 8.79
C VAL A 71 6.11 5.89 7.65
N GLU A 72 6.96 5.14 6.96
CA GLU A 72 7.72 5.58 5.79
C GLU A 72 6.79 6.12 4.67
N ASN A 73 5.73 5.37 4.34
CA ASN A 73 4.75 5.76 3.34
C ASN A 73 4.00 7.05 3.72
N ARG A 74 3.71 7.27 5.01
CA ARG A 74 3.14 8.53 5.51
C ARG A 74 4.14 9.67 5.47
N GLY A 75 5.41 9.41 5.78
CA GLY A 75 6.51 10.38 5.69
C GLY A 75 6.79 10.83 4.25
N HIS A 76 6.74 9.92 3.28
CA HIS A 76 6.90 10.23 1.85
C HIS A 76 5.77 11.13 1.31
N LYS A 77 4.52 10.94 1.77
CA LYS A 77 3.42 11.85 1.42
C LYS A 77 3.68 13.28 1.90
N ARG A 78 4.32 13.47 3.05
CA ARG A 78 4.69 14.80 3.55
C ARG A 78 5.82 15.46 2.73
N ARG A 79 6.77 14.68 2.22
CA ARG A 79 7.89 15.19 1.40
C ARG A 79 7.52 15.48 -0.06
N LYS A 80 6.48 14.83 -0.60
CA LYS A 80 6.00 15.05 -1.98
C LYS A 80 5.12 16.29 -2.14
N GLY A 81 4.68 16.91 -1.05
CA GLY A 81 4.07 18.25 -1.11
C GLY A 81 5.17 19.30 -1.20
N LEU A 82 5.20 20.07 -2.30
CA LEU A 82 5.97 21.32 -2.33
C LEU A 82 5.54 22.14 -1.11
N ASN A 83 6.49 22.52 -0.26
CA ASN A 83 6.16 23.39 0.86
C ASN A 83 5.76 24.78 0.32
N SER A 84 5.13 25.59 1.16
CA SER A 84 4.62 26.91 0.76
C SER A 84 5.72 27.86 0.28
N ALA A 85 6.98 27.64 0.63
CA ALA A 85 8.12 28.42 0.15
C ALA A 85 8.53 27.97 -1.27
N GLU A 86 8.54 26.67 -1.54
CA GLU A 86 8.81 26.10 -2.86
C GLU A 86 7.74 26.51 -3.90
N ILE A 87 6.46 26.46 -3.52
CA ILE A 87 5.35 26.91 -4.39
C ILE A 87 5.53 28.39 -4.75
N ARG A 88 5.84 29.24 -3.77
CA ARG A 88 6.09 30.68 -3.96
C ARG A 88 7.33 30.97 -4.80
N ARG A 89 8.29 30.05 -4.86
CA ARG A 89 9.47 30.16 -5.71
C ARG A 89 9.13 29.83 -7.16
N LEU A 90 8.38 28.76 -7.40
CA LEU A 90 7.94 28.36 -8.74
C LEU A 90 7.02 29.41 -9.38
N GLN A 91 6.08 29.96 -8.62
CA GLN A 91 5.21 31.07 -9.07
C GLN A 91 5.99 32.33 -9.46
N ARG A 92 7.14 32.60 -8.82
CA ARG A 92 8.03 33.72 -9.19
C ARG A 92 8.88 33.44 -10.44
N LEU A 93 9.07 32.17 -10.78
CA LEU A 93 9.81 31.73 -11.97
C LEU A 93 8.91 31.59 -13.21
N GLY A 94 7.59 31.79 -13.08
CA GLY A 94 6.66 31.83 -14.21
C GLY A 94 6.23 30.46 -14.76
N PHE A 95 6.33 29.40 -13.96
CA PHE A 95 5.79 28.07 -14.26
C PHE A 95 4.38 27.88 -13.68
#